data_AF-A0ABD0SNE6-F1
#
_entry.id   AF-A0ABD0SNE6-F1
#
_cell.length_a   1.000
_cell.length_b   1.000
_cell.length_c   1.000
_cell.angle_alpha   90.00
_cell.angle_beta   90.00
_cell.angle_gamma   90.00
#
_symmetry.space_group_name_H-M   'P 1'
#
loop_
_entity.id
_entity.type
_entity.pdbx_description
1 polymer ?
#
loop_
_entity_poly.entity_id
_entity_poly.type
_entity_poly.pdbx_seq_one_letter_code
_entity_poly.pdbx_strand_id
1 'polypeptide(L)'
;MFSYLFLICLFNSNTVRAYSPSNPYVNSAWVPGEDRYHGVHDGIEHTKQFINEWTVVIDGDEEVAQLVALELGYVYGGPIRWAEQLFLKSRVKRYPTADPDMAVHRVKRVESDNGTTVRARRSEGSRRPLFNDELWSQEWYLQDTRTVRDLPRLDLNVLPVYALGYNGKGVRVSVLDDGIEHNHTDLRLNYVSYAWDKVDIYSASWGPSDDGRTVEGPGRLATEAFERGVTKGRDGKGIIYVWANGNGGGNKDNCNCDGYSSSIYTVSIGSASQHGLFPWYGEICASTLATAYSSGAYKDQKIATTDTGDSCTLGHTGTSAAAPLAAGIIALALHANPNLTWRDVQHLIVWTSEYAPLSANPGWQENGVGLRFDVRFGFGLMNAGALVTAALNWTTVPEKFVCRIEATPLQDNEGRLSSGETVEIPININDCEINYIEHVELVVNVRYNRRGALEIFLTSPQGTRVQLLSTRAKDMSSNGFVNWPLTSVATWGENSNGLWRVVIQDHTDEQNSGEIGPISIIVHGTRDRPAHMRQGPRKYTNYNYQEVFDYFDGVLDNPNTDDNSQANAPEEHSTEDVNVNDIDPTILAEVEKELQRIHHGMVYNRSPGL
;
A
#
# COMPACT_ATOMS: atom_id res chain seq x y z
N MET A 1 -24.55 31.49 4.42
CA MET A 1 -24.55 31.10 3.00
C MET A 1 -23.35 31.81 2.40
N PHE A 2 -22.17 31.18 2.49
CA PHE A 2 -20.95 31.71 1.87
C PHE A 2 -20.82 30.95 0.56
N SER A 3 -21.03 31.65 -0.54
CA SER A 3 -20.89 31.09 -1.89
C SER A 3 -19.41 31.22 -2.25
N TYR A 4 -18.69 30.10 -2.33
CA TYR A 4 -17.30 30.12 -2.76
C TYR A 4 -17.26 29.99 -4.28
N LEU A 5 -16.89 31.06 -4.98
CA LEU A 5 -16.64 31.02 -6.41
C LEU A 5 -15.14 30.97 -6.68
N PHE A 6 -14.77 30.04 -7.55
CA PHE A 6 -13.41 29.85 -8.03
C PHE A 6 -13.35 30.33 -9.49
N LEU A 7 -12.48 31.29 -9.79
CA LEU A 7 -12.24 31.76 -11.17
C LEU A 7 -11.30 30.80 -11.93
N ILE A 8 -11.44 30.71 -13.26
CA ILE A 8 -10.37 30.26 -14.17
C ILE A 8 -9.94 31.49 -14.98
N CYS A 9 -8.80 32.06 -14.63
CA CYS A 9 -8.28 33.28 -15.24
C CYS A 9 -7.35 33.00 -16.44
N LEU A 10 -7.69 33.46 -17.66
CA LEU A 10 -6.81 33.40 -18.84
C LEU A 10 -6.08 34.74 -19.07
N PHE A 11 -4.75 34.75 -19.15
CA PHE A 11 -3.93 35.94 -19.46
C PHE A 11 -3.40 35.96 -20.90
N ASN A 12 -3.16 37.17 -21.43
CA ASN A 12 -2.79 37.45 -22.82
C ASN A 12 -1.34 37.98 -23.03
N SER A 13 -0.43 37.94 -22.03
CA SER A 13 0.97 38.36 -22.25
C SER A 13 1.99 37.85 -21.21
N ASN A 14 3.19 37.46 -21.68
CA ASN A 14 4.31 36.93 -20.88
C ASN A 14 5.09 38.00 -20.11
N THR A 15 4.60 38.41 -18.93
CA THR A 15 5.45 39.05 -17.90
C THR A 15 4.88 38.78 -16.51
N VAL A 16 5.71 38.20 -15.63
CA VAL A 16 5.36 37.89 -14.23
C VAL A 16 5.33 39.16 -13.38
N ARG A 17 4.17 39.47 -12.78
CA ARG A 17 4.10 40.09 -11.45
C ARG A 17 3.08 39.32 -10.62
N ALA A 18 3.61 38.60 -9.64
CA ALA A 18 2.83 38.00 -8.57
C ALA A 18 2.05 39.09 -7.83
N TYR A 19 0.78 38.78 -7.53
CA TYR A 19 -0.07 39.42 -6.51
C TYR A 19 -0.42 40.90 -6.77
N SER A 20 -1.72 41.20 -6.89
CA SER A 20 -2.26 42.55 -6.73
C SER A 20 -2.85 42.65 -5.31
N PRO A 21 -2.08 43.07 -4.29
CA PRO A 21 -2.58 43.20 -2.92
C PRO A 21 -3.61 44.33 -2.72
N SER A 22 -4.11 44.94 -3.80
CA SER A 22 -5.01 46.09 -3.77
C SER A 22 -6.47 45.78 -4.14
N ASN A 23 -6.83 44.54 -4.51
CA ASN A 23 -8.24 44.17 -4.70
C ASN A 23 -8.78 43.49 -3.42
N PRO A 24 -9.72 44.13 -2.68
CA PRO A 24 -10.17 43.65 -1.38
C PRO A 24 -11.05 42.38 -1.44
N TYR A 25 -11.36 41.87 -2.63
CA TYR A 25 -12.22 40.70 -2.83
C TYR A 25 -11.46 39.40 -3.14
N VAL A 26 -10.12 39.44 -3.27
CA VAL A 26 -9.29 38.28 -3.63
C VAL A 26 -8.61 37.69 -2.39
N ASN A 27 -8.96 36.45 -2.01
CA ASN A 27 -8.48 35.83 -0.77
C ASN A 27 -7.26 34.90 -0.94
N SER A 28 -7.15 34.15 -2.04
CA SER A 28 -6.01 33.25 -2.32
C SER A 28 -5.98 32.82 -3.79
N ALA A 29 -4.81 32.44 -4.32
CA ALA A 29 -4.63 32.04 -5.72
C ALA A 29 -3.74 30.78 -5.85
N TRP A 30 -4.07 29.88 -6.78
CA TRP A 30 -3.39 28.60 -7.02
C TRP A 30 -3.13 28.35 -8.52
N VAL A 31 -2.02 27.66 -8.87
CA VAL A 31 -1.63 27.34 -10.26
C VAL A 31 -1.60 25.81 -10.44
N PRO A 32 -2.39 25.22 -11.36
CA PRO A 32 -2.24 23.83 -11.76
C PRO A 32 -0.95 23.63 -12.56
N GLY A 33 -0.16 22.60 -12.22
CA GLY A 33 1.07 22.23 -12.94
C GLY A 33 0.80 21.70 -14.36
N GLU A 34 1.78 21.88 -15.23
CA GLU A 34 1.76 21.62 -16.67
C GLU A 34 1.44 20.14 -17.02
N ASP A 35 0.34 19.87 -17.74
CA ASP A 35 0.37 19.19 -19.05
C ASP A 35 -1.02 18.91 -19.68
N ARG A 36 -0.98 18.71 -20.99
CA ARG A 36 -2.04 18.87 -22.01
C ARG A 36 -3.22 17.89 -21.89
N TYR A 37 -4.43 18.44 -21.87
CA TYR A 37 -5.70 17.71 -22.02
C TYR A 37 -6.14 17.66 -23.48
N HIS A 38 -6.46 16.47 -24.00
CA HIS A 38 -7.22 16.31 -25.24
C HIS A 38 -8.62 15.83 -24.88
N GLY A 39 -9.62 16.72 -25.00
CA GLY A 39 -11.02 16.38 -24.84
C GLY A 39 -11.89 17.20 -25.78
N VAL A 40 -12.86 16.55 -26.41
CA VAL A 40 -13.82 17.17 -27.33
C VAL A 40 -14.95 17.77 -26.50
N HIS A 41 -15.07 19.10 -26.52
CA HIS A 41 -16.29 19.80 -26.11
C HIS A 41 -16.94 20.38 -27.37
N ASP A 42 -18.25 20.15 -27.50
CA ASP A 42 -19.13 20.72 -28.53
C ASP A 42 -18.86 20.32 -29.99
N GLY A 43 -18.12 19.22 -30.20
CA GLY A 43 -17.90 18.65 -31.54
C GLY A 43 -16.89 19.39 -32.40
N ILE A 44 -16.07 20.27 -31.81
CA ILE A 44 -14.96 20.96 -32.49
C ILE A 44 -13.65 20.59 -31.80
N GLU A 45 -12.66 20.14 -32.58
CA GLU A 45 -11.30 19.87 -32.09
C GLU A 45 -10.59 21.19 -31.75
N HIS A 46 -10.21 21.36 -30.48
CA HIS A 46 -9.36 22.45 -30.04
C HIS A 46 -7.98 21.91 -29.63
N THR A 47 -6.95 22.25 -30.40
CA THR A 47 -5.54 22.14 -29.99
C THR A 47 -5.10 23.47 -29.38
N LYS A 48 -5.16 23.59 -28.05
CA LYS A 48 -4.43 24.65 -27.33
C LYS A 48 -3.70 24.04 -26.14
N GLN A 49 -2.39 24.26 -26.10
CA GLN A 49 -1.52 24.01 -24.95
C GLN A 49 -1.89 25.01 -23.86
N PHE A 50 -2.28 24.56 -22.66
CA PHE A 50 -2.62 25.43 -21.55
C PHE A 50 -1.53 25.35 -20.47
N ILE A 51 -0.88 26.49 -20.20
CA ILE A 51 0.17 26.66 -19.19
C ILE A 51 -0.22 27.68 -18.10
N ASN A 52 -1.39 28.33 -18.19
CA ASN A 52 -1.67 29.55 -17.42
C ASN A 52 -3.10 29.65 -16.84
N GLU A 53 -3.65 28.58 -16.27
CA GLU A 53 -4.93 28.69 -15.53
C GLU A 53 -4.64 28.96 -14.04
N TRP A 54 -5.38 29.91 -13.45
CA TRP A 54 -5.29 30.22 -12.02
C TRP A 54 -6.65 30.04 -11.38
N THR A 55 -6.67 29.37 -10.23
CA THR A 55 -7.84 29.22 -9.38
C THR A 55 -7.76 30.23 -8.24
N VAL A 56 -8.75 31.13 -8.14
CA VAL A 56 -8.76 32.23 -7.16
C VAL A 56 -10.04 32.19 -6.34
N VAL A 57 -9.93 32.34 -5.02
CA VAL A 57 -11.10 32.47 -4.12
C VAL A 57 -11.54 33.94 -4.08
N ILE A 58 -12.78 34.21 -4.50
CA ILE A 58 -13.39 35.55 -4.50
C ILE A 58 -14.51 35.64 -3.46
N ASP A 59 -14.50 36.69 -2.64
CA ASP A 59 -15.60 37.01 -1.73
C ASP A 59 -16.74 37.70 -2.49
N GLY A 60 -17.82 36.96 -2.76
CA GLY A 60 -18.99 37.48 -3.47
C GLY A 60 -19.77 36.38 -4.18
N ASP A 61 -20.76 36.77 -4.97
CA ASP A 61 -21.48 35.88 -5.87
C ASP A 61 -20.86 35.86 -7.28
N GLU A 62 -21.50 35.14 -8.20
CA GLU A 62 -21.00 34.93 -9.56
C GLU A 62 -20.83 36.25 -10.33
N GLU A 63 -21.67 37.24 -10.07
CA GLU A 63 -21.57 38.57 -10.69
C GLU A 63 -20.33 39.31 -10.19
N VAL A 64 -20.02 39.24 -8.88
CA VAL A 64 -18.78 39.82 -8.32
C VAL A 64 -17.54 39.14 -8.92
N ALA A 65 -17.56 37.82 -9.05
CA ALA A 65 -16.48 37.05 -9.64
C ALA A 65 -16.22 37.44 -11.11
N GLN A 66 -17.29 37.60 -11.91
CA GLN A 66 -17.19 38.07 -13.30
C GLN A 66 -16.63 39.49 -13.40
N LEU A 67 -17.06 40.40 -12.52
CA LEU A 67 -16.58 41.78 -12.50
C LEU A 67 -15.10 41.87 -12.12
N VAL A 68 -14.65 41.10 -11.12
CA VAL A 68 -13.24 41.03 -10.74
C VAL A 68 -12.39 40.43 -11.86
N ALA A 69 -12.89 39.39 -12.56
CA ALA A 69 -12.21 38.85 -13.74
C ALA A 69 -12.02 39.94 -14.80
N LEU A 70 -13.10 40.66 -15.13
CA LEU A 70 -13.10 41.72 -16.13
C LEU A 70 -12.16 42.87 -15.77
N GLU A 71 -12.19 43.33 -14.51
CA GLU A 71 -11.34 44.42 -14.00
C GLU A 71 -9.85 44.07 -14.12
N LEU A 72 -9.50 42.82 -13.81
CA LEU A 72 -8.12 42.35 -13.81
C LEU A 72 -7.66 41.80 -15.17
N GLY A 73 -8.51 41.85 -16.20
CA GLY A 73 -8.19 41.43 -17.57
C GLY A 73 -8.21 39.92 -17.80
N TYR A 74 -8.95 39.19 -16.97
CA TYR A 74 -9.13 37.74 -17.03
C TYR A 74 -10.50 37.33 -17.60
N VAL A 75 -10.56 36.14 -18.17
CA VAL A 75 -11.83 35.48 -18.52
C VAL A 75 -12.40 34.80 -17.28
N TYR A 76 -13.72 34.78 -17.10
CA TYR A 76 -14.39 34.02 -16.04
C TYR A 76 -14.83 32.65 -16.56
N GLY A 77 -14.33 31.57 -15.95
CA GLY A 77 -14.59 30.19 -16.39
C GLY A 77 -15.68 29.40 -15.65
N GLY A 78 -16.38 30.01 -14.68
CA GLY A 78 -17.44 29.35 -13.89
C GLY A 78 -16.97 28.78 -12.54
N PRO A 79 -17.89 28.46 -11.61
CA PRO A 79 -17.57 28.00 -10.26
C PRO A 79 -17.03 26.57 -10.22
N ILE A 80 -15.94 26.34 -9.46
CA ILE A 80 -15.38 25.00 -9.23
C ILE A 80 -16.16 24.25 -8.14
N ARG A 81 -17.07 23.38 -8.55
CA ARG A 81 -17.98 22.64 -7.64
C ARG A 81 -17.32 21.50 -6.85
N TRP A 82 -16.13 21.02 -7.23
CA TRP A 82 -15.44 19.92 -6.52
C TRP A 82 -14.55 20.40 -5.36
N ALA A 83 -14.14 21.67 -5.35
CA ALA A 83 -13.21 22.21 -4.37
C ALA A 83 -13.87 22.56 -3.02
N GLU A 84 -15.20 22.73 -2.98
CA GLU A 84 -15.98 22.92 -1.73
C GLU A 84 -15.88 21.73 -0.76
N GLN A 85 -15.37 20.57 -1.22
CA GLN A 85 -15.22 19.34 -0.44
C GLN A 85 -13.78 19.06 -0.01
N LEU A 86 -12.81 19.91 -0.39
CA LEU A 86 -11.43 19.77 0.02
C LEU A 86 -11.17 20.55 1.31
N PHE A 87 -11.22 19.82 2.42
CA PHE A 87 -10.65 20.30 3.66
C PHE A 87 -9.14 20.02 3.65
N LEU A 88 -8.33 21.04 3.96
CA LEU A 88 -6.94 20.86 4.38
C LEU A 88 -6.95 20.04 5.67
N LYS A 89 -6.83 18.72 5.55
CA LYS A 89 -6.58 17.84 6.69
C LYS A 89 -5.08 17.71 6.85
N SER A 90 -4.54 18.21 7.97
CA SER A 90 -3.16 17.93 8.36
C SER A 90 -2.99 16.41 8.45
N ARG A 91 -2.07 15.85 7.65
CA ARG A 91 -1.75 14.43 7.66
C ARG A 91 -0.77 14.18 8.80
N VAL A 92 -1.10 13.28 9.71
CA VAL A 92 -0.16 12.81 10.73
C VAL A 92 0.64 11.67 10.12
N LYS A 93 1.91 11.91 9.79
CA LYS A 93 2.82 10.84 9.34
C LYS A 93 3.22 9.97 10.54
N ARG A 94 3.30 8.66 10.34
CA ARG A 94 3.67 7.67 11.36
C ARG A 94 5.19 7.52 11.51
N TYR A 95 5.94 8.61 11.74
CA TYR A 95 7.36 8.48 12.04
C TYR A 95 7.59 8.36 13.55
N PRO A 96 8.36 7.37 14.03
CA PRO A 96 9.11 7.54 15.27
C PRO A 96 9.99 8.78 15.08
N THR A 97 9.97 9.72 16.02
CA THR A 97 10.87 10.89 16.00
C THR A 97 12.30 10.43 15.76
N ALA A 98 12.84 10.75 14.58
CA ALA A 98 14.22 10.49 14.24
C ALA A 98 15.14 11.47 14.97
N ASP A 99 16.27 10.97 15.45
CA ASP A 99 17.42 11.73 15.93
C ASP A 99 18.08 12.46 14.73
N PRO A 100 18.37 13.78 14.77
CA PRO A 100 18.76 14.55 13.58
C PRO A 100 20.16 14.27 13.00
N ASP A 101 21.03 13.48 13.64
CA ASP A 101 22.47 13.50 13.35
C ASP A 101 23.02 12.28 12.58
N MET A 102 22.49 11.99 11.39
CA MET A 102 23.21 11.16 10.41
C MET A 102 23.01 11.65 8.96
N ALA A 103 23.68 12.75 8.62
CA ALA A 103 23.92 13.10 7.22
C ALA A 103 24.94 12.12 6.62
N VAL A 104 24.50 11.26 5.71
CA VAL A 104 25.42 10.46 4.87
C VAL A 104 25.81 11.34 3.68
N HIS A 105 27.05 11.83 3.69
CA HIS A 105 27.58 12.59 2.56
C HIS A 105 27.78 11.68 1.33
N ARG A 106 27.14 12.06 0.22
CA ARG A 106 27.39 11.52 -1.12
C ARG A 106 28.86 11.69 -1.49
N VAL A 107 29.58 10.60 -1.70
CA VAL A 107 30.83 10.64 -2.47
C VAL A 107 30.44 10.59 -3.94
N LYS A 108 30.49 11.75 -4.62
CA LYS A 108 30.37 11.79 -6.08
C LYS A 108 31.49 10.93 -6.68
N ARG A 109 31.11 10.08 -7.63
CA ARG A 109 32.00 9.27 -8.47
C ARG A 109 33.21 10.10 -8.90
N VAL A 110 34.40 9.69 -8.47
CA VAL A 110 35.66 10.20 -9.01
C VAL A 110 35.76 9.64 -10.43
N GLU A 111 35.78 10.52 -11.43
CA GLU A 111 36.17 10.16 -12.80
C GLU A 111 37.53 9.48 -12.74
N SER A 112 37.61 8.27 -13.31
CA SER A 112 38.84 7.49 -13.29
C SER A 112 39.92 8.24 -14.07
N ASP A 113 40.91 8.76 -13.36
CA ASP A 113 42.17 9.14 -13.97
C ASP A 113 43.21 8.03 -13.76
N ASN A 114 44.05 7.88 -14.77
CA ASN A 114 44.84 6.70 -15.09
C ASN A 114 45.76 6.16 -13.98
N GLY A 115 45.85 4.82 -13.92
CA GLY A 115 47.13 4.11 -13.86
C GLY A 115 47.67 3.75 -12.48
N THR A 116 47.33 2.54 -12.02
CA THR A 116 48.32 1.63 -11.37
C THR A 116 47.78 0.22 -11.28
N THR A 117 48.46 -0.70 -11.97
CA THR A 117 48.20 -2.14 -11.96
C THR A 117 48.60 -2.76 -10.62
N VAL A 118 47.62 -3.12 -9.80
CA VAL A 118 47.81 -4.07 -8.69
C VAL A 118 47.23 -5.41 -9.10
N ARG A 119 48.12 -6.38 -9.41
CA ARG A 119 47.76 -7.77 -9.67
C ARG A 119 47.24 -8.42 -8.38
N ALA A 120 45.92 -8.47 -8.22
CA ALA A 120 45.27 -9.31 -7.22
C ALA A 120 45.17 -10.76 -7.74
N ARG A 121 45.67 -11.71 -6.94
CA ARG A 121 45.53 -13.16 -7.16
C ARG A 121 44.03 -13.51 -7.22
N ARG A 122 43.57 -14.05 -8.35
CA ARG A 122 42.24 -14.67 -8.47
C ARG A 122 42.20 -15.91 -7.57
N SER A 123 41.34 -15.92 -6.56
CA SER A 123 40.74 -17.15 -6.07
C SER A 123 39.57 -17.50 -7.01
N GLU A 124 39.60 -18.70 -7.57
CA GLU A 124 38.43 -19.30 -8.22
C GLU A 124 37.37 -19.55 -7.14
N GLY A 125 36.21 -18.90 -7.28
CA GLY A 125 35.04 -19.14 -6.41
C GLY A 125 34.17 -17.92 -6.07
N SER A 126 34.57 -16.69 -6.41
CA SER A 126 33.70 -15.52 -6.19
C SER A 126 32.71 -15.38 -7.35
N ARG A 127 31.48 -15.88 -7.17
CA ARG A 127 30.34 -15.47 -8.01
C ARG A 127 30.25 -13.95 -7.96
N ARG A 128 30.22 -13.30 -9.13
CA ARG A 128 29.92 -11.86 -9.22
C ARG A 128 28.58 -11.61 -8.52
N PRO A 129 28.42 -10.52 -7.77
CA PRO A 129 27.14 -10.21 -7.14
C PRO A 129 26.07 -10.06 -8.23
N LEU A 130 24.86 -10.55 -7.95
CA LEU A 130 23.73 -10.57 -8.91
C LEU A 130 23.35 -9.14 -9.32
N PHE A 131 23.43 -8.21 -8.36
CA PHE A 131 23.21 -6.79 -8.52
C PHE A 131 24.49 -6.04 -8.14
N ASN A 132 24.74 -4.89 -8.77
CA ASN A 132 25.94 -4.06 -8.55
C ASN A 132 25.64 -2.72 -7.87
N ASP A 133 24.42 -2.58 -7.34
CA ASP A 133 23.93 -1.41 -6.63
C ASP A 133 24.69 -1.18 -5.31
N GLU A 134 24.95 0.10 -5.00
CA GLU A 134 25.85 0.49 -3.91
C GLU A 134 25.36 0.01 -2.53
N LEU A 135 24.04 -0.06 -2.34
CA LEU A 135 23.41 -0.51 -1.10
C LEU A 135 22.95 -1.98 -1.11
N TRP A 136 23.22 -2.73 -2.19
CA TRP A 136 22.76 -4.12 -2.31
C TRP A 136 23.15 -4.96 -1.08
N SER A 137 24.37 -4.79 -0.56
CA SER A 137 24.84 -5.55 0.61
C SER A 137 24.14 -5.21 1.94
N GLN A 138 23.39 -4.12 1.99
CA GLN A 138 22.63 -3.65 3.16
C GLN A 138 21.15 -4.05 3.09
N GLU A 139 20.66 -4.54 1.95
CA GLU A 139 19.28 -4.98 1.73
C GLU A 139 19.08 -6.43 2.20
N TRP A 140 19.34 -6.66 3.49
CA TRP A 140 19.28 -7.98 4.14
C TRP A 140 17.92 -8.67 4.00
N TYR A 141 16.84 -7.90 3.82
CA TYR A 141 15.48 -8.41 3.68
C TYR A 141 15.19 -8.98 2.27
N LEU A 142 16.08 -8.74 1.28
CA LEU A 142 15.96 -9.30 -0.08
C LEU A 142 16.84 -10.54 -0.30
N GLN A 143 17.83 -10.78 0.55
CA GLN A 143 18.84 -11.82 0.34
C GLN A 143 19.16 -12.60 1.62
N ASP A 144 19.40 -13.91 1.47
CA ASP A 144 19.82 -14.75 2.58
C ASP A 144 21.25 -14.40 3.02
N THR A 145 21.40 -13.67 4.12
CA THR A 145 22.72 -13.33 4.68
C THR A 145 23.22 -14.35 5.71
N ARG A 146 22.56 -15.49 5.89
CA ARG A 146 22.91 -16.44 6.95
C ARG A 146 24.19 -17.20 6.62
N THR A 147 24.98 -17.44 7.66
CA THR A 147 26.20 -18.24 7.59
C THR A 147 25.99 -19.71 7.98
N VAL A 148 24.85 -20.03 8.61
CA VAL A 148 24.45 -21.38 9.05
C VAL A 148 23.16 -21.77 8.32
N ARG A 149 23.20 -22.86 7.54
CA ARG A 149 22.10 -23.26 6.65
C ARG A 149 20.85 -23.76 7.38
N ASP A 150 21.02 -24.36 8.57
CA ASP A 150 19.95 -24.99 9.35
C ASP A 150 19.09 -24.00 10.15
N LEU A 151 19.43 -22.71 10.17
CA LEU A 151 18.54 -21.69 10.73
C LEU A 151 17.30 -21.52 9.82
N PRO A 152 16.27 -20.77 10.22
CA PRO A 152 15.25 -20.26 9.28
C PRO A 152 15.86 -19.17 8.37
N ARG A 153 15.47 -19.06 7.08
CA ARG A 153 15.84 -17.87 6.27
C ARG A 153 15.07 -16.68 6.76
N LEU A 154 15.76 -15.54 6.84
CA LEU A 154 15.19 -14.28 7.28
C LEU A 154 15.24 -13.24 6.15
N ASP A 155 14.73 -13.64 4.99
CA ASP A 155 14.56 -12.82 3.79
C ASP A 155 13.13 -12.99 3.23
N LEU A 156 12.74 -12.13 2.29
CA LEU A 156 11.43 -12.19 1.62
C LEU A 156 11.41 -13.17 0.42
N ASN A 157 12.48 -13.95 0.23
CA ASN A 157 12.63 -14.95 -0.83
C ASN A 157 12.36 -14.42 -2.25
N VAL A 158 12.90 -13.24 -2.60
CA VAL A 158 12.69 -12.58 -3.90
C VAL A 158 13.64 -13.06 -5.00
N LEU A 159 14.84 -13.54 -4.64
CA LEU A 159 15.87 -13.89 -5.63
C LEU A 159 15.46 -14.99 -6.62
N PRO A 160 14.80 -16.09 -6.21
CA PRO A 160 14.33 -17.10 -7.16
C PRO A 160 13.28 -16.54 -8.14
N VAL A 161 12.49 -15.56 -7.71
CA VAL A 161 11.48 -14.91 -8.56
C VAL A 161 12.14 -14.09 -9.67
N TYR A 162 13.20 -13.34 -9.33
CA TYR A 162 13.99 -12.61 -10.32
C TYR A 162 14.70 -13.53 -11.29
N ALA A 163 15.19 -14.69 -10.84
CA ALA A 163 15.79 -15.71 -11.70
C ALA A 163 14.79 -16.28 -12.73
N LEU A 164 13.49 -16.30 -12.41
CA LEU A 164 12.42 -16.66 -13.33
C LEU A 164 12.01 -15.52 -14.30
N GLY A 165 12.63 -14.34 -14.20
CA GLY A 165 12.31 -13.19 -15.04
C GLY A 165 11.13 -12.33 -14.56
N TYR A 166 10.55 -12.64 -13.40
CA TYR A 166 9.48 -11.82 -12.82
C TYR A 166 10.06 -10.70 -11.99
N ASN A 167 10.02 -9.47 -12.51
CA ASN A 167 10.57 -8.26 -11.86
C ASN A 167 9.52 -7.14 -11.71
N GLY A 168 8.22 -7.47 -11.77
CA GLY A 168 7.13 -6.49 -11.68
C GLY A 168 6.85 -5.68 -12.95
N LYS A 169 7.53 -5.97 -14.07
CA LYS A 169 7.31 -5.27 -15.35
C LYS A 169 5.83 -5.26 -15.75
N GLY A 170 5.34 -4.08 -16.12
CA GLY A 170 3.96 -3.88 -16.57
C GLY A 170 2.94 -3.64 -15.44
N VAL A 171 3.34 -3.79 -14.17
CA VAL A 171 2.50 -3.50 -13.00
C VAL A 171 2.78 -2.09 -12.51
N ARG A 172 1.73 -1.32 -12.18
CA ARG A 172 1.87 0.06 -11.68
C ARG A 172 1.53 0.14 -10.19
N VAL A 173 2.52 0.51 -9.39
CA VAL A 173 2.36 0.78 -7.96
C VAL A 173 2.33 2.29 -7.72
N SER A 174 1.32 2.77 -7.01
CA SER A 174 1.20 4.17 -6.58
C SER A 174 1.39 4.27 -5.07
N VAL A 175 2.39 5.06 -4.66
CA VAL A 175 2.65 5.36 -3.25
C VAL A 175 1.81 6.58 -2.85
N LEU A 176 0.81 6.37 -1.99
CA LEU A 176 -0.06 7.43 -1.49
C LEU A 176 0.56 8.08 -0.25
N ASP A 177 1.54 8.96 -0.45
CA ASP A 177 2.27 9.62 0.65
C ASP A 177 2.38 11.14 0.45
N ASP A 178 3.47 11.78 0.91
CA ASP A 178 3.73 13.22 0.84
C ASP A 178 4.39 13.69 -0.46
N GLY A 179 4.68 12.76 -1.37
CA GLY A 179 5.25 13.03 -2.68
C GLY A 179 6.15 11.90 -3.14
N ILE A 180 6.71 12.05 -4.33
CA ILE A 180 7.76 11.18 -4.85
C ILE A 180 8.75 12.04 -5.62
N GLU A 181 10.04 11.90 -5.30
CA GLU A 181 11.12 12.56 -6.03
C GLU A 181 11.33 11.85 -7.37
N HIS A 182 10.46 12.14 -8.33
CA HIS A 182 10.39 11.44 -9.61
C HIS A 182 11.68 11.50 -10.45
N ASN A 183 12.55 12.47 -10.19
CA ASN A 183 13.85 12.63 -10.85
C ASN A 183 15.01 11.96 -10.10
N HIS A 184 14.76 11.32 -8.96
CA HIS A 184 15.75 10.54 -8.21
C HIS A 184 16.41 9.51 -9.14
N THR A 185 17.72 9.36 -9.04
CA THR A 185 18.52 8.56 -9.97
C THR A 185 18.06 7.11 -10.09
N ASP A 186 17.59 6.56 -8.98
CA ASP A 186 17.09 5.18 -8.83
C ASP A 186 15.58 5.03 -9.13
N LEU A 187 14.83 6.14 -9.28
CA LEU A 187 13.37 6.11 -9.54
C LEU A 187 13.01 6.55 -10.96
N ARG A 188 13.76 7.48 -11.56
CA ARG A 188 13.39 8.18 -12.79
C ARG A 188 13.07 7.28 -13.99
N LEU A 189 13.68 6.09 -14.06
CA LEU A 189 13.46 5.15 -15.16
C LEU A 189 12.16 4.33 -14.99
N ASN A 190 11.67 4.22 -13.75
CA ASN A 190 10.45 3.48 -13.39
C ASN A 190 9.28 4.42 -13.03
N TYR A 191 9.49 5.73 -13.02
CA TYR A 191 8.45 6.70 -12.73
C TYR A 191 7.43 6.81 -13.86
N VAL A 192 6.14 6.89 -13.49
CA VAL A 192 5.03 7.10 -14.41
C VAL A 192 4.28 8.36 -13.96
N SER A 193 4.28 9.40 -14.80
CA SER A 193 3.74 10.72 -14.46
C SER A 193 2.21 10.77 -14.35
N TYR A 194 1.49 10.03 -15.20
CA TYR A 194 0.02 10.05 -15.22
C TYR A 194 -0.57 8.69 -15.60
N ALA A 195 -1.10 7.95 -14.61
CA ALA A 195 -1.78 6.68 -14.83
C ALA A 195 -2.75 6.33 -13.70
N TRP A 196 -3.48 7.31 -13.13
CA TRP A 196 -4.40 7.05 -12.01
C TRP A 196 -5.49 6.02 -12.39
N ASP A 197 -5.93 6.02 -13.65
CA ASP A 197 -6.90 5.09 -14.23
C ASP A 197 -6.31 3.69 -14.49
N LYS A 198 -4.99 3.54 -14.31
CA LYS A 198 -4.28 2.31 -14.56
C LYS A 198 -3.45 1.81 -13.38
N VAL A 199 -3.56 2.43 -12.20
CA VAL A 199 -2.87 1.92 -11.00
C VAL A 199 -3.36 0.50 -10.72
N ASP A 200 -2.42 -0.40 -10.44
CA ASP A 200 -2.74 -1.77 -10.06
C ASP A 200 -2.74 -1.93 -8.53
N ILE A 201 -1.77 -1.30 -7.87
CA ILE A 201 -1.54 -1.40 -6.43
C ILE A 201 -1.39 0.01 -5.86
N TYR A 202 -2.14 0.33 -4.80
CA TYR A 202 -1.81 1.48 -3.94
C TYR A 202 -1.10 0.99 -2.70
N SER A 203 0.01 1.64 -2.34
CA SER A 203 0.68 1.44 -1.06
C SER A 203 0.50 2.69 -0.20
N ALA A 204 0.02 2.51 1.01
CA ALA A 204 -0.24 3.60 1.94
C ALA A 204 0.19 3.23 3.37
N SER A 205 0.70 4.23 4.08
CA SER A 205 1.25 4.06 5.43
C SER A 205 0.75 5.14 6.39
N TRP A 206 -0.44 5.68 6.11
CA TRP A 206 -1.13 6.70 6.89
C TRP A 206 -2.46 6.16 7.43
N GLY A 207 -2.99 6.86 8.43
CA GLY A 207 -4.28 6.55 9.05
C GLY A 207 -4.53 7.55 10.17
N PRO A 208 -5.36 7.22 11.17
CA PRO A 208 -5.49 7.99 12.39
C PRO A 208 -4.17 8.08 13.16
N SER A 209 -4.13 8.93 14.18
CA SER A 209 -2.99 9.00 15.09
C SER A 209 -2.82 7.70 15.87
N ASP A 210 -1.62 7.12 15.82
CA ASP A 210 -1.26 5.88 16.54
C ASP A 210 -0.98 6.14 18.04
N ASP A 211 -1.86 6.89 18.71
CA ASP A 211 -1.66 7.42 20.07
C ASP A 211 -2.19 6.51 21.19
N GLY A 212 -2.79 5.38 20.83
CA GLY A 212 -3.45 4.48 21.79
C GLY A 212 -4.78 5.03 22.30
N ARG A 213 -5.39 5.99 21.59
CA ARG A 213 -6.64 6.68 21.99
C ARG A 213 -7.64 6.80 20.86
N THR A 214 -7.14 7.12 19.69
CA THR A 214 -7.94 7.48 18.54
C THR A 214 -8.75 6.29 18.04
N VAL A 215 -9.98 6.53 17.61
CA VAL A 215 -10.82 5.58 16.86
C VAL A 215 -11.37 6.37 15.69
N GLU A 216 -10.89 6.08 14.50
CA GLU A 216 -11.26 6.81 13.29
C GLU A 216 -11.03 5.91 12.06
N GLY A 217 -11.85 6.11 11.02
CA GLY A 217 -11.75 5.36 9.78
C GLY A 217 -12.05 6.23 8.57
N PRO A 218 -12.14 5.62 7.37
CA PRO A 218 -12.55 6.34 6.18
C PRO A 218 -13.94 6.94 6.35
N GLY A 219 -14.06 8.24 6.05
CA GLY A 219 -15.36 8.87 5.86
C GLY A 219 -16.02 8.39 4.55
N ARG A 220 -17.29 8.74 4.35
CA ARG A 220 -18.12 8.27 3.22
C ARG A 220 -17.41 8.23 1.86
N LEU A 221 -16.76 9.33 1.46
CA LEU A 221 -16.09 9.42 0.16
C LEU A 221 -14.88 8.48 0.03
N ALA A 222 -14.10 8.30 1.09
CA ALA A 222 -12.98 7.38 1.09
C ALA A 222 -13.46 5.92 1.07
N THR A 223 -14.54 5.61 1.78
CA THR A 223 -15.20 4.29 1.72
C THR A 223 -15.71 3.99 0.30
N GLU A 224 -16.42 4.94 -0.32
CA GLU A 224 -16.88 4.81 -1.71
C GLU A 224 -15.70 4.66 -2.70
N ALA A 225 -14.57 5.32 -2.44
CA ALA A 225 -13.36 5.18 -3.25
C ALA A 225 -12.75 3.77 -3.14
N PHE A 226 -12.65 3.20 -1.93
CA PHE A 226 -12.23 1.81 -1.74
C PHE A 226 -13.14 0.84 -2.49
N GLU A 227 -14.46 0.96 -2.29
CA GLU A 227 -15.46 0.12 -2.95
C GLU A 227 -15.38 0.20 -4.47
N ARG A 228 -15.30 1.42 -5.00
CA ARG A 228 -15.12 1.63 -6.44
C ARG A 228 -13.81 1.05 -6.94
N GLY A 229 -12.73 1.18 -6.18
CA GLY A 229 -11.43 0.63 -6.52
C GLY A 229 -11.45 -0.89 -6.66
N VAL A 230 -11.94 -1.59 -5.64
CA VAL A 230 -11.99 -3.06 -5.64
C VAL A 230 -13.03 -3.63 -6.62
N THR A 231 -14.01 -2.84 -7.06
CA THR A 231 -15.05 -3.29 -8.00
C THR A 231 -14.82 -2.89 -9.46
N LYS A 232 -14.19 -1.74 -9.73
CA LYS A 232 -14.05 -1.18 -11.08
C LYS A 232 -12.62 -1.09 -11.57
N GLY A 233 -11.63 -0.94 -10.67
CA GLY A 233 -10.25 -0.82 -11.11
C GLY A 233 -9.71 -2.13 -11.68
N ARG A 234 -8.62 -2.03 -12.45
CA ARG A 234 -7.97 -3.17 -13.13
C ARG A 234 -8.95 -3.99 -13.98
N ASP A 235 -9.79 -3.31 -14.76
CA ASP A 235 -10.83 -3.92 -15.60
C ASP A 235 -11.79 -4.83 -14.81
N GLY A 236 -12.18 -4.38 -13.61
CA GLY A 236 -13.07 -5.14 -12.72
C GLY A 236 -12.39 -6.22 -11.88
N LYS A 237 -11.07 -6.46 -12.02
CA LYS A 237 -10.31 -7.36 -11.13
C LYS A 237 -10.14 -6.77 -9.73
N GLY A 238 -10.26 -5.44 -9.62
CA GLY A 238 -10.16 -4.69 -8.38
C GLY A 238 -8.75 -4.26 -8.06
N ILE A 239 -8.62 -2.99 -7.66
CA ILE A 239 -7.40 -2.41 -7.11
C ILE A 239 -6.96 -3.15 -5.86
N ILE A 240 -5.65 -3.29 -5.68
CA ILE A 240 -5.07 -3.84 -4.45
C ILE A 240 -4.59 -2.67 -3.58
N TYR A 241 -5.18 -2.52 -2.40
CA TYR A 241 -4.76 -1.51 -1.42
C TYR A 241 -3.88 -2.18 -0.36
N VAL A 242 -2.59 -1.86 -0.33
CA VAL A 242 -1.65 -2.36 0.69
C VAL A 242 -1.47 -1.29 1.75
N TRP A 243 -1.68 -1.66 3.01
CA TRP A 243 -1.71 -0.71 4.13
C TRP A 243 -0.79 -1.13 5.26
N ALA A 244 -0.01 -0.20 5.80
CA ALA A 244 0.72 -0.44 7.04
C ALA A 244 -0.26 -0.50 8.23
N ASN A 245 -0.10 -1.49 9.11
CA ASN A 245 -1.03 -1.70 10.22
C ASN A 245 -0.84 -0.73 11.41
N GLY A 246 0.19 0.12 11.44
CA GLY A 246 0.36 1.18 12.44
C GLY A 246 1.65 1.08 13.28
N ASN A 247 2.01 2.16 13.97
CA ASN A 247 3.25 2.30 14.76
C ASN A 247 2.98 2.60 16.26
N GLY A 248 1.76 2.37 16.74
CA GLY A 248 1.26 2.67 18.08
C GLY A 248 1.58 1.64 19.16
N GLY A 249 2.42 0.63 18.88
CA GLY A 249 2.73 -0.44 19.84
C GLY A 249 3.28 0.06 21.18
N GLY A 250 4.15 1.07 21.15
CA GLY A 250 4.66 1.74 22.36
C GLY A 250 3.58 2.50 23.15
N ASN A 251 2.49 2.86 22.48
CA ASN A 251 1.31 3.51 23.08
C ASN A 251 0.22 2.52 23.49
N LYS A 252 0.44 1.20 23.30
CA LYS A 252 -0.56 0.15 23.49
C LYS A 252 -1.80 0.38 22.61
N ASP A 253 -1.57 0.82 21.37
CA ASP A 253 -2.65 0.95 20.40
C ASP A 253 -3.06 -0.41 19.80
N ASN A 254 -4.22 -0.41 19.15
CA ASN A 254 -4.77 -1.58 18.48
C ASN A 254 -5.32 -1.17 17.11
N CYS A 255 -4.81 -1.79 16.06
CA CYS A 255 -5.11 -1.39 14.69
C CYS A 255 -6.54 -1.70 14.21
N ASN A 256 -7.38 -2.39 15.01
CA ASN A 256 -8.83 -2.41 14.79
C ASN A 256 -9.52 -1.09 15.20
N CYS A 257 -8.79 -0.13 15.77
CA CYS A 257 -9.25 1.25 15.96
C CYS A 257 -8.88 2.18 14.78
N ASP A 258 -8.11 1.67 13.81
CA ASP A 258 -7.86 2.30 12.53
C ASP A 258 -8.73 1.65 11.45
N GLY A 259 -9.77 2.37 11.00
CA GLY A 259 -10.69 1.88 9.97
C GLY A 259 -10.11 1.81 8.56
N TYR A 260 -8.92 2.35 8.30
CA TYR A 260 -8.21 2.17 7.03
C TYR A 260 -7.51 0.82 7.03
N SER A 261 -6.65 0.54 8.02
CA SER A 261 -5.91 -0.73 8.10
C SER A 261 -6.80 -1.93 8.42
N SER A 262 -7.92 -1.74 9.12
CA SER A 262 -8.85 -2.83 9.45
C SER A 262 -9.93 -3.06 8.39
N SER A 263 -9.93 -2.29 7.30
CA SER A 263 -10.87 -2.46 6.20
C SER A 263 -10.61 -3.75 5.44
N ILE A 264 -11.68 -4.50 5.12
CA ILE A 264 -11.62 -5.71 4.29
C ILE A 264 -11.05 -5.47 2.88
N TYR A 265 -11.09 -4.21 2.42
CA TYR A 265 -10.59 -3.81 1.09
C TYR A 265 -9.06 -3.63 1.08
N THR A 266 -8.43 -3.63 2.26
CA THR A 266 -7.00 -3.43 2.40
C THR A 266 -6.27 -4.72 2.78
N VAL A 267 -5.07 -4.88 2.24
CA VAL A 267 -4.07 -5.85 2.66
C VAL A 267 -3.27 -5.20 3.78
N SER A 268 -3.66 -5.47 5.03
CA SER A 268 -3.01 -4.93 6.22
C SER A 268 -1.71 -5.69 6.53
N ILE A 269 -0.60 -4.96 6.58
CA ILE A 269 0.76 -5.50 6.72
C ILE A 269 1.40 -5.03 8.02
N GLY A 270 1.78 -6.00 8.85
CA GLY A 270 2.61 -5.81 10.04
C GLY A 270 4.11 -5.88 9.74
N SER A 271 4.91 -5.75 10.81
CA SER A 271 6.38 -5.76 10.72
C SER A 271 7.01 -6.89 11.54
N ALA A 272 8.12 -7.43 11.03
CA ALA A 272 9.09 -8.21 11.79
C ALA A 272 10.47 -7.56 11.71
N SER A 273 11.28 -7.71 12.77
CA SER A 273 12.68 -7.27 12.73
C SER A 273 13.56 -8.25 11.95
N GLN A 274 14.84 -7.89 11.77
CA GLN A 274 15.85 -8.77 11.17
C GLN A 274 16.03 -10.13 11.86
N HIS A 275 15.55 -10.25 13.10
CA HIS A 275 15.61 -11.49 13.89
C HIS A 275 14.29 -12.25 13.89
N GLY A 276 13.32 -11.83 13.07
CA GLY A 276 11.98 -12.41 13.06
C GLY A 276 11.18 -12.10 14.33
N LEU A 277 11.53 -11.03 15.07
CA LEU A 277 10.87 -10.66 16.32
C LEU A 277 9.85 -9.55 16.10
N PHE A 278 8.81 -9.53 16.95
CA PHE A 278 7.81 -8.46 16.92
C PHE A 278 8.44 -7.13 17.36
N PRO A 279 8.38 -6.07 16.54
CA PRO A 279 9.00 -4.79 16.87
C PRO A 279 8.19 -4.02 17.93
N TRP A 280 8.87 -3.17 18.71
CA TRP A 280 8.27 -2.41 19.81
C TRP A 280 7.18 -1.42 19.37
N TYR A 281 7.22 -0.96 18.12
CA TYR A 281 6.24 -0.05 17.53
C TYR A 281 5.05 -0.77 16.90
N GLY A 282 5.13 -2.08 16.66
CA GLY A 282 4.07 -2.81 15.95
C GLY A 282 2.75 -2.81 16.72
N GLU A 283 1.65 -2.60 16.01
CA GLU A 283 0.30 -2.72 16.58
C GLU A 283 -0.24 -4.15 16.46
N ILE A 284 -1.04 -4.55 17.44
CA ILE A 284 -1.69 -5.86 17.48
C ILE A 284 -3.11 -5.69 16.97
N CYS A 285 -3.52 -6.45 15.95
CA CYS A 285 -4.94 -6.53 15.58
C CYS A 285 -5.28 -7.76 14.76
N ALA A 286 -6.52 -8.21 14.93
CA ALA A 286 -7.09 -9.36 14.25
C ALA A 286 -7.27 -9.18 12.72
N SER A 287 -7.15 -7.95 12.22
CA SER A 287 -7.26 -7.60 10.80
C SER A 287 -5.93 -7.62 10.03
N THR A 288 -4.79 -7.77 10.72
CA THR A 288 -3.48 -7.92 10.06
C THR A 288 -3.46 -9.21 9.23
N LEU A 289 -3.21 -9.12 7.92
CA LEU A 289 -3.23 -10.27 7.02
C LEU A 289 -1.88 -11.00 7.00
N ALA A 290 -0.78 -10.25 6.92
CA ALA A 290 0.57 -10.80 6.85
C ALA A 290 1.61 -9.80 7.36
N THR A 291 2.88 -10.20 7.30
CA THR A 291 4.03 -9.44 7.77
C THR A 291 5.08 -9.31 6.68
N ALA A 292 5.75 -8.17 6.61
CA ALA A 292 7.02 -8.02 5.91
C ALA A 292 8.10 -7.50 6.89
N TYR A 293 9.36 -7.51 6.44
CA TYR A 293 10.45 -7.03 7.27
C TYR A 293 10.45 -5.50 7.41
N SER A 294 10.96 -5.02 8.54
CA SER A 294 11.27 -3.62 8.80
C SER A 294 12.36 -3.53 9.88
N SER A 295 12.55 -2.35 10.45
CA SER A 295 13.37 -2.11 11.64
C SER A 295 12.88 -2.88 12.87
N GLY A 296 13.75 -3.02 13.88
CA GLY A 296 13.39 -3.64 15.16
C GLY A 296 13.99 -2.94 16.36
N ALA A 297 14.78 -3.69 17.14
CA ALA A 297 15.54 -3.14 18.25
C ALA A 297 16.58 -2.13 17.75
N TYR A 298 17.14 -1.32 18.67
CA TYR A 298 18.07 -0.23 18.32
C TYR A 298 19.29 -0.66 17.48
N LYS A 299 19.77 -1.90 17.68
CA LYS A 299 20.92 -2.46 16.95
C LYS A 299 20.53 -3.29 15.73
N ASP A 300 19.24 -3.48 15.48
CA ASP A 300 18.77 -4.20 14.31
C ASP A 300 19.02 -3.35 13.06
N GLN A 301 19.35 -4.02 11.95
CA GLN A 301 19.34 -3.36 10.66
C GLN A 301 17.94 -2.85 10.35
N LYS A 302 17.90 -1.76 9.59
CA LYS A 302 16.69 -1.07 9.16
C LYS A 302 16.51 -1.29 7.65
N ILE A 303 15.60 -0.56 7.02
CA ILE A 303 15.38 -0.63 5.59
C ILE A 303 16.31 0.36 4.87
N ALA A 304 17.12 -0.19 3.96
CA ALA A 304 17.93 0.58 3.01
C ALA A 304 17.07 0.97 1.81
N THR A 305 17.02 2.24 1.41
CA THR A 305 16.21 2.69 0.26
C THR A 305 16.63 4.09 -0.21
N THR A 306 15.98 4.61 -1.26
CA THR A 306 16.13 5.98 -1.78
C THR A 306 15.64 7.02 -0.77
N ASP A 307 16.23 8.21 -0.77
CA ASP A 307 15.85 9.34 0.07
C ASP A 307 15.91 10.66 -0.72
N THR A 308 15.24 11.69 -0.21
CA THR A 308 15.12 13.00 -0.86
C THR A 308 16.48 13.65 -1.14
N GLY A 309 16.52 14.52 -2.15
CA GLY A 309 17.75 15.18 -2.58
C GLY A 309 18.69 14.27 -3.37
N ASP A 310 18.16 13.28 -4.10
CA ASP A 310 18.91 12.27 -4.85
C ASP A 310 19.94 11.55 -3.95
N SER A 311 19.48 11.08 -2.79
CA SER A 311 20.29 10.46 -1.73
C SER A 311 19.76 9.08 -1.33
N CYS A 312 20.44 8.39 -0.42
CA CYS A 312 20.00 7.08 0.06
C CYS A 312 20.01 7.06 1.59
N THR A 313 19.13 6.25 2.17
CA THR A 313 19.02 6.06 3.61
C THR A 313 19.21 4.60 3.99
N LEU A 314 19.85 4.37 5.14
CA LEU A 314 19.85 3.09 5.85
C LEU A 314 18.96 3.14 7.11
N GLY A 315 18.15 4.19 7.21
CA GLY A 315 17.44 4.58 8.42
C GLY A 315 15.93 4.39 8.36
N HIS A 316 15.37 3.85 7.27
CA HIS A 316 13.91 3.76 7.12
C HIS A 316 13.32 2.69 8.07
N THR A 317 12.24 3.05 8.80
CA THR A 317 11.71 2.28 9.94
C THR A 317 10.18 2.26 9.97
N GLY A 318 9.62 1.49 10.91
CA GLY A 318 8.17 1.41 11.14
C GLY A 318 7.46 0.45 10.18
N THR A 319 6.18 0.18 10.45
CA THR A 319 5.30 -0.58 9.53
C THR A 319 5.16 0.10 8.18
N SER A 320 5.41 1.42 8.14
CA SER A 320 5.50 2.21 6.92
C SER A 320 6.55 1.72 5.91
N ALA A 321 7.59 1.02 6.37
CA ALA A 321 8.61 0.40 5.50
C ALA A 321 8.23 -1.04 5.08
N ALA A 322 7.35 -1.71 5.83
CA ALA A 322 6.91 -3.08 5.53
C ALA A 322 5.85 -3.10 4.41
N ALA A 323 4.89 -2.16 4.41
CA ALA A 323 3.84 -2.10 3.40
C ALA A 323 4.36 -1.93 1.95
N PRO A 324 5.37 -1.08 1.66
CA PRO A 324 5.98 -1.01 0.34
C PRO A 324 6.66 -2.30 -0.11
N LEU A 325 7.33 -3.03 0.80
CA LEU A 325 7.92 -4.33 0.48
C LEU A 325 6.84 -5.35 0.09
N ALA A 326 5.73 -5.41 0.84
CA ALA A 326 4.59 -6.24 0.50
C ALA A 326 3.98 -5.85 -0.86
N ALA A 327 3.83 -4.55 -1.15
CA ALA A 327 3.35 -4.07 -2.44
C ALA A 327 4.28 -4.50 -3.60
N GLY A 328 5.60 -4.47 -3.40
CA GLY A 328 6.59 -4.99 -4.34
C GLY A 328 6.40 -6.49 -4.61
N ILE A 329 6.26 -7.31 -3.56
CA ILE A 329 6.00 -8.75 -3.71
C ILE A 329 4.71 -9.02 -4.49
N ILE A 330 3.63 -8.29 -4.19
CA ILE A 330 2.36 -8.41 -4.91
C ILE A 330 2.52 -8.00 -6.38
N ALA A 331 3.36 -7.00 -6.68
CA ALA A 331 3.65 -6.63 -8.06
C ALA A 331 4.35 -7.75 -8.84
N LEU A 332 5.24 -8.53 -8.19
CA LEU A 332 5.82 -9.73 -8.81
C LEU A 332 4.75 -10.77 -9.14
N ALA A 333 3.78 -10.95 -8.25
CA ALA A 333 2.65 -11.86 -8.44
C ALA A 333 1.74 -11.43 -9.61
N LEU A 334 1.45 -10.13 -9.70
CA LEU A 334 0.63 -9.58 -10.79
C LEU A 334 1.35 -9.63 -12.14
N HIS A 335 2.68 -9.53 -12.16
CA HIS A 335 3.45 -9.77 -13.38
C HIS A 335 3.35 -11.25 -13.81
N ALA A 336 3.42 -12.18 -12.85
CA ALA A 336 3.26 -13.61 -13.13
C ALA A 336 1.83 -13.98 -13.55
N ASN A 337 0.82 -13.35 -12.95
CA ASN A 337 -0.58 -13.57 -13.28
C ASN A 337 -1.38 -12.26 -13.20
N PRO A 338 -1.58 -11.56 -14.33
CA PRO A 338 -2.30 -10.29 -14.36
C PRO A 338 -3.81 -10.44 -14.14
N ASN A 339 -4.33 -11.68 -14.14
CA ASN A 339 -5.76 -11.98 -13.96
C ASN A 339 -6.18 -12.08 -12.50
N LEU A 340 -5.24 -12.06 -11.55
CA LEU A 340 -5.55 -12.10 -10.13
C LEU A 340 -6.46 -10.92 -9.72
N THR A 341 -7.55 -11.24 -9.03
CA THR A 341 -8.42 -10.26 -8.40
C THR A 341 -7.86 -9.79 -7.06
N TRP A 342 -8.41 -8.70 -6.51
CA TRP A 342 -8.03 -8.22 -5.17
C TRP A 342 -8.22 -9.28 -4.07
N ARG A 343 -9.24 -10.14 -4.20
CA ARG A 343 -9.47 -11.28 -3.28
C ARG A 343 -8.49 -12.42 -3.52
N ASP A 344 -8.19 -12.74 -4.78
CA ASP A 344 -7.21 -13.79 -5.09
C ASP A 344 -5.85 -13.50 -4.45
N VAL A 345 -5.43 -12.23 -4.47
CA VAL A 345 -4.18 -11.79 -3.84
C VAL A 345 -4.23 -12.00 -2.33
N GLN A 346 -5.34 -11.69 -1.66
CA GLN A 346 -5.46 -11.96 -0.23
C GLN A 346 -5.44 -13.46 0.09
N HIS A 347 -6.16 -14.30 -0.68
CA HIS A 347 -6.10 -15.76 -0.53
C HIS A 347 -4.69 -16.30 -0.75
N LEU A 348 -3.97 -15.82 -1.77
CA LEU A 348 -2.57 -16.16 -2.02
C LEU A 348 -1.72 -15.84 -0.79
N ILE A 349 -1.82 -14.62 -0.24
CA ILE A 349 -1.08 -14.20 0.95
C ILE A 349 -1.36 -15.12 2.13
N VAL A 350 -2.63 -15.42 2.43
CA VAL A 350 -3.01 -16.36 3.51
C VAL A 350 -2.41 -17.74 3.28
N TRP A 351 -2.44 -18.22 2.03
CA TRP A 351 -1.98 -19.55 1.67
C TRP A 351 -0.45 -19.69 1.60
N THR A 352 0.29 -18.60 1.39
CA THR A 352 1.74 -18.63 1.15
C THR A 352 2.58 -17.92 2.21
N SER A 353 2.00 -17.16 3.15
CA SER A 353 2.73 -16.50 4.24
C SER A 353 3.29 -17.50 5.26
N GLU A 354 4.53 -17.33 5.68
CA GLU A 354 5.29 -18.33 6.44
C GLU A 354 5.33 -18.02 7.95
N TYR A 355 4.92 -19.00 8.77
CA TYR A 355 4.99 -18.87 10.23
C TYR A 355 6.39 -19.18 10.77
N ALA A 356 7.14 -20.09 10.12
CA ALA A 356 8.37 -20.65 10.67
C ALA A 356 9.45 -19.60 10.99
N PRO A 357 9.71 -18.58 10.12
CA PRO A 357 10.66 -17.50 10.44
C PRO A 357 10.29 -16.68 11.68
N LEU A 358 9.02 -16.69 12.08
CA LEU A 358 8.46 -15.89 13.18
C LEU A 358 8.03 -16.77 14.38
N SER A 359 8.31 -18.07 14.32
CA SER A 359 7.80 -19.08 15.28
C SER A 359 8.33 -18.91 16.71
N ALA A 360 9.44 -18.19 16.91
CA ALA A 360 10.00 -17.89 18.22
C ALA A 360 9.14 -16.91 19.06
N ASN A 361 8.16 -16.24 18.43
CA ASN A 361 7.28 -15.31 19.13
C ASN A 361 6.08 -16.07 19.78
N PRO A 362 5.69 -15.75 21.01
CA PRO A 362 4.61 -16.47 21.71
C PRO A 362 3.22 -15.95 21.31
N GLY A 363 2.25 -16.80 20.97
CA GLY A 363 0.89 -16.34 20.63
C GLY A 363 0.33 -16.90 19.32
N TRP A 364 1.14 -17.66 18.58
CA TRP A 364 0.67 -18.44 17.43
C TRP A 364 -0.45 -19.39 17.82
N GLN A 365 -1.53 -19.33 17.05
CA GLN A 365 -2.68 -20.20 17.15
C GLN A 365 -2.89 -20.94 15.83
N GLU A 366 -3.65 -22.01 15.87
CA GLU A 366 -4.12 -22.73 14.69
C GLU A 366 -5.64 -22.62 14.66
N ASN A 367 -6.19 -22.19 13.52
CA ASN A 367 -7.63 -22.01 13.37
C ASN A 367 -8.35 -23.34 13.04
N GLY A 368 -9.67 -23.31 12.88
CA GLY A 368 -10.50 -24.51 12.69
C GLY A 368 -10.21 -25.32 11.41
N VAL A 369 -9.43 -24.77 10.46
CA VAL A 369 -9.03 -25.45 9.22
C VAL A 369 -7.52 -25.69 9.12
N GLY A 370 -6.79 -25.49 10.22
CA GLY A 370 -5.35 -25.77 10.30
C GLY A 370 -4.44 -24.62 9.87
N LEU A 371 -4.96 -23.42 9.62
CA LEU A 371 -4.13 -22.26 9.31
C LEU A 371 -3.54 -21.66 10.60
N ARG A 372 -2.22 -21.44 10.59
CA ARG A 372 -1.46 -20.77 11.64
C ARG A 372 -1.60 -19.26 11.51
N PHE A 373 -1.94 -18.59 12.61
CA PHE A 373 -2.01 -17.13 12.66
C PHE A 373 -1.55 -16.59 14.02
N ASP A 374 -1.15 -15.33 14.04
CA ASP A 374 -0.87 -14.55 15.25
C ASP A 374 -1.36 -13.12 15.02
N VAL A 375 -2.09 -12.53 15.95
CA VAL A 375 -2.65 -11.16 15.82
C VAL A 375 -1.59 -10.06 15.68
N ARG A 376 -0.31 -10.39 15.89
CA ARG A 376 0.84 -9.50 15.63
C ARG A 376 1.39 -9.64 14.22
N PHE A 377 1.22 -10.80 13.60
CA PHE A 377 1.89 -11.16 12.34
C PHE A 377 0.95 -11.58 11.21
N GLY A 378 -0.36 -11.63 11.47
CA GLY A 378 -1.33 -12.25 10.58
C GLY A 378 -1.02 -13.73 10.36
N PHE A 379 -1.07 -14.18 9.11
CA PHE A 379 -0.72 -15.54 8.71
C PHE A 379 0.81 -15.78 8.58
N GLY A 380 1.63 -14.76 8.84
CA GLY A 380 3.08 -14.87 8.87
C GLY A 380 3.82 -13.98 7.86
N LEU A 381 5.10 -14.26 7.68
CA LEU A 381 5.99 -13.50 6.82
C LEU A 381 5.69 -13.78 5.33
N MET A 382 5.52 -12.73 4.54
CA MET A 382 5.34 -12.89 3.08
C MET A 382 6.57 -13.54 2.44
N ASN A 383 6.32 -14.49 1.55
CA ASN A 383 7.34 -15.21 0.80
C ASN A 383 7.10 -15.03 -0.71
N ALA A 384 7.95 -14.25 -1.38
CA ALA A 384 7.74 -13.90 -2.78
C ALA A 384 7.80 -15.12 -3.71
N GLY A 385 8.77 -16.01 -3.50
CA GLY A 385 8.88 -17.27 -4.25
C GLY A 385 7.62 -18.13 -4.15
N ALA A 386 7.12 -18.36 -2.94
CA ALA A 386 5.91 -19.17 -2.73
C ALA A 386 4.66 -18.49 -3.34
N LEU A 387 4.51 -17.18 -3.14
CA LEU A 387 3.40 -16.40 -3.63
C LEU A 387 3.35 -16.37 -5.17
N VAL A 388 4.49 -16.11 -5.83
CA VAL A 388 4.57 -16.10 -7.30
C VAL A 388 4.39 -17.51 -7.87
N THR A 389 4.97 -18.53 -7.26
CA THR A 389 4.79 -19.93 -7.71
C THR A 389 3.33 -20.35 -7.66
N ALA A 390 2.61 -20.00 -6.58
CA ALA A 390 1.19 -20.25 -6.46
C ALA A 390 0.36 -19.42 -7.46
N ALA A 391 0.78 -18.18 -7.74
CA ALA A 391 0.09 -17.28 -8.68
C ALA A 391 0.07 -17.83 -10.12
N LEU A 392 1.15 -18.49 -10.58
CA LEU A 392 1.28 -19.00 -11.95
C LEU A 392 0.15 -19.96 -12.34
N ASN A 393 -0.28 -20.82 -11.40
CA ASN A 393 -1.34 -21.80 -11.63
C ASN A 393 -2.59 -21.52 -10.77
N TRP A 394 -2.80 -20.25 -10.39
CA TRP A 394 -3.92 -19.86 -9.54
C TRP A 394 -5.25 -19.93 -10.29
N THR A 395 -6.23 -20.55 -9.67
CA THR A 395 -7.63 -20.48 -10.12
C THR A 395 -8.35 -19.44 -9.28
N THR A 396 -8.94 -18.44 -9.94
CA THR A 396 -9.72 -17.38 -9.29
C THR A 396 -10.75 -17.96 -8.32
N VAL A 397 -10.81 -17.38 -7.13
CA VAL A 397 -11.72 -17.83 -6.07
C VAL A 397 -13.19 -17.64 -6.47
N PRO A 398 -14.12 -18.46 -5.93
CA PRO A 398 -15.54 -18.33 -6.23
C PRO A 398 -16.14 -16.96 -5.89
N GLU A 399 -17.38 -16.75 -6.33
CA GLU A 399 -18.14 -15.53 -6.07
C GLU A 399 -18.21 -15.20 -4.57
N LYS A 400 -18.09 -13.90 -4.27
CA LYS A 400 -18.14 -13.37 -2.90
C LYS A 400 -19.58 -13.26 -2.44
N PHE A 401 -19.88 -13.84 -1.27
CA PHE A 401 -21.12 -13.66 -0.54
C PHE A 401 -20.90 -12.83 0.72
N VAL A 402 -21.98 -12.22 1.22
CA VAL A 402 -21.98 -11.47 2.49
C VAL A 402 -23.21 -11.86 3.28
N CYS A 403 -23.03 -12.26 4.53
CA CYS A 403 -24.11 -12.50 5.48
C CYS A 403 -23.99 -11.48 6.62
N ARG A 404 -25.06 -10.72 6.90
CA ARG A 404 -25.16 -9.90 8.10
C ARG A 404 -26.16 -10.52 9.05
N ILE A 405 -25.72 -10.84 10.26
CA ILE A 405 -26.53 -11.44 11.31
C ILE A 405 -26.53 -10.49 12.50
N GLU A 406 -27.71 -10.04 12.88
CA GLU A 406 -27.91 -9.25 14.11
C GLU A 406 -27.95 -10.22 15.30
N ALA A 407 -27.22 -9.89 16.37
CA ALA A 407 -27.32 -10.62 17.62
C ALA A 407 -28.72 -10.47 18.21
N THR A 408 -29.19 -11.49 18.94
CA THR A 408 -30.43 -11.37 19.72
C THR A 408 -30.29 -10.17 20.65
N PRO A 409 -31.26 -9.22 20.66
CA PRO A 409 -31.21 -8.09 21.56
C PRO A 409 -31.07 -8.56 23.01
N LEU A 410 -30.09 -7.98 23.72
CA LEU A 410 -29.93 -8.20 25.15
C LEU A 410 -31.17 -7.67 25.89
N GLN A 411 -31.71 -8.41 26.85
CA GLN A 411 -32.83 -7.94 27.66
C GLN A 411 -32.40 -6.83 28.62
N ASP A 412 -33.37 -6.13 29.23
CA ASP A 412 -33.11 -5.07 30.20
C ASP A 412 -32.17 -5.57 31.32
N ASN A 413 -31.03 -4.88 31.48
CA ASN A 413 -29.90 -5.16 32.37
C ASN A 413 -28.88 -6.22 31.90
N GLU A 414 -29.15 -7.05 30.90
CA GLU A 414 -28.17 -8.04 30.38
C GLU A 414 -27.04 -7.36 29.58
N GLY A 415 -27.30 -6.17 29.04
CA GLY A 415 -26.28 -5.35 28.36
C GLY A 415 -25.47 -4.46 29.29
N ARG A 416 -25.76 -4.41 30.60
CA ARG A 416 -24.96 -3.61 31.53
C ARG A 416 -23.61 -4.27 31.80
N LEU A 417 -22.57 -3.47 31.74
CA LEU A 417 -21.20 -3.89 32.04
C LEU A 417 -20.60 -2.92 33.04
N SER A 418 -19.96 -3.45 34.07
CA SER A 418 -19.17 -2.70 35.06
C SER A 418 -17.74 -3.24 35.13
N SER A 419 -16.84 -2.47 35.74
CA SER A 419 -15.47 -2.94 36.03
C SER A 419 -15.47 -4.25 36.84
N GLY A 420 -14.62 -5.18 36.43
CA GLY A 420 -14.52 -6.54 36.98
C GLY A 420 -15.55 -7.52 36.41
N GLU A 421 -16.45 -7.09 35.52
CA GLU A 421 -17.48 -7.95 34.92
C GLU A 421 -17.11 -8.40 33.49
N THR A 422 -17.81 -9.44 33.04
CA THR A 422 -17.69 -10.00 31.69
C THR A 422 -19.09 -10.30 31.18
N VAL A 423 -19.37 -9.85 29.96
CA VAL A 423 -20.62 -10.13 29.25
C VAL A 423 -20.29 -11.03 28.06
N GLU A 424 -20.99 -12.16 27.97
CA GLU A 424 -20.90 -13.09 26.84
C GLU A 424 -22.19 -13.05 26.02
N ILE A 425 -22.06 -12.85 24.71
CA ILE A 425 -23.19 -12.69 23.79
C ILE A 425 -23.12 -13.80 22.74
N PRO A 426 -24.04 -14.79 22.78
CA PRO A 426 -24.12 -15.82 21.77
C PRO A 426 -24.78 -15.29 20.48
N ILE A 427 -24.21 -15.60 19.33
CA ILE A 427 -24.79 -15.30 18.02
C ILE A 427 -24.88 -16.62 17.24
N ASN A 428 -26.10 -17.10 16.97
CA ASN A 428 -26.30 -18.34 16.24
C ASN A 428 -26.53 -18.04 14.75
N ILE A 429 -25.65 -18.54 13.89
CA ILE A 429 -25.75 -18.39 12.44
C ILE A 429 -26.22 -19.72 11.85
N ASN A 430 -27.44 -19.78 11.31
CA ASN A 430 -27.99 -21.00 10.70
C ASN A 430 -28.21 -20.90 9.19
N ASP A 431 -28.44 -19.68 8.68
CA ASP A 431 -28.86 -19.43 7.30
C ASP A 431 -27.82 -18.58 6.54
N CYS A 432 -26.53 -18.81 6.80
CA CYS A 432 -25.47 -18.19 6.01
C CYS A 432 -24.91 -19.18 4.99
N GLU A 433 -24.96 -18.81 3.71
CA GLU A 433 -24.49 -19.64 2.61
C GLU A 433 -22.96 -19.69 2.50
N ILE A 434 -22.23 -18.98 3.37
CA ILE A 434 -20.76 -18.92 3.37
C ILE A 434 -20.20 -20.15 4.10
N ASN A 435 -19.57 -21.05 3.34
CA ASN A 435 -18.93 -22.24 3.90
C ASN A 435 -17.42 -22.07 4.11
N TYR A 436 -16.83 -21.04 3.50
CA TYR A 436 -15.41 -20.73 3.57
C TYR A 436 -15.25 -19.22 3.78
N ILE A 437 -15.00 -18.85 5.03
CA ILE A 437 -14.85 -17.45 5.46
C ILE A 437 -13.60 -16.82 4.83
N GLU A 438 -13.69 -15.53 4.52
CA GLU A 438 -12.58 -14.64 4.20
C GLU A 438 -12.40 -13.62 5.33
N HIS A 439 -13.40 -12.78 5.56
CA HIS A 439 -13.37 -11.76 6.62
C HIS A 439 -14.58 -11.89 7.53
N VAL A 440 -14.40 -11.50 8.79
CA VAL A 440 -15.49 -11.30 9.74
C VAL A 440 -15.38 -9.91 10.36
N GLU A 441 -16.46 -9.14 10.30
CA GLU A 441 -16.57 -7.84 10.97
C GLU A 441 -17.58 -7.95 12.12
N LEU A 442 -17.14 -7.68 13.35
CA LEU A 442 -18.04 -7.52 14.48
C LEU A 442 -18.37 -6.03 14.65
N VAL A 443 -19.55 -5.62 14.24
CA VAL A 443 -20.01 -4.23 14.39
C VAL A 443 -20.57 -4.06 15.80
N VAL A 444 -19.90 -3.24 16.60
CA VAL A 444 -20.25 -3.02 18.01
C VAL A 444 -20.82 -1.63 18.26
N ASN A 445 -21.80 -1.60 19.17
CA ASN A 445 -22.33 -0.38 19.78
C ASN A 445 -22.15 -0.50 21.28
N VAL A 446 -21.23 0.26 21.88
CA VAL A 446 -20.94 0.19 23.31
C VAL A 446 -20.85 1.60 23.84
N ARG A 447 -21.68 1.94 24.83
CA ARG A 447 -21.52 3.16 25.63
C ARG A 447 -20.74 2.78 26.88
N TYR A 448 -19.63 3.44 27.14
CA TYR A 448 -18.80 3.14 28.30
C TYR A 448 -18.06 4.41 28.72
N ASN A 449 -17.95 4.67 30.02
CA ASN A 449 -17.32 5.89 30.53
C ASN A 449 -15.79 5.95 30.26
N ARG A 450 -15.13 4.80 30.08
CA ARG A 450 -13.72 4.70 29.68
C ARG A 450 -13.51 3.61 28.62
N ARG A 451 -13.59 3.97 27.34
CA ARG A 451 -13.48 3.03 26.21
C ARG A 451 -12.21 2.18 26.24
N GLY A 452 -11.07 2.73 26.64
CA GLY A 452 -9.79 2.02 26.71
C GLY A 452 -9.69 0.90 27.73
N ALA A 453 -10.65 0.79 28.65
CA ALA A 453 -10.73 -0.31 29.61
C ALA A 453 -11.29 -1.61 29.00
N LEU A 454 -11.99 -1.50 27.86
CA LEU A 454 -12.68 -2.63 27.24
C LEU A 454 -11.70 -3.57 26.53
N GLU A 455 -11.96 -4.86 26.66
CA GLU A 455 -11.44 -5.90 25.77
C GLU A 455 -12.58 -6.63 25.09
N ILE A 456 -12.38 -6.99 23.82
CA ILE A 456 -13.39 -7.67 23.01
C ILE A 456 -12.76 -8.87 22.33
N PHE A 457 -13.39 -10.03 22.50
CA PHE A 457 -13.00 -11.29 21.87
C PHE A 457 -14.15 -11.88 21.06
N LEU A 458 -13.80 -12.60 20.00
CA LEU A 458 -14.73 -13.37 19.19
C LEU A 458 -14.26 -14.82 19.12
N THR A 459 -15.19 -15.76 19.27
CA THR A 459 -14.92 -17.19 19.11
C THR A 459 -15.82 -17.76 18.01
N SER A 460 -15.20 -18.44 17.03
CA SER A 460 -15.90 -19.10 15.94
C SER A 460 -16.57 -20.41 16.37
N PRO A 461 -17.54 -20.94 15.58
CA PRO A 461 -18.17 -22.23 15.84
C PRO A 461 -17.18 -23.40 15.89
N GLN A 462 -16.04 -23.27 15.22
CA GLN A 462 -14.97 -24.28 15.19
C GLN A 462 -13.90 -24.06 16.27
N GLY A 463 -14.11 -23.10 17.18
CA GLY A 463 -13.30 -22.91 18.38
C GLY A 463 -12.17 -21.88 18.26
N THR A 464 -12.02 -21.22 17.12
CA THR A 464 -10.99 -20.19 16.94
C THR A 464 -11.35 -18.94 17.73
N ARG A 465 -10.58 -18.64 18.77
CA ARG A 465 -10.77 -17.47 19.63
C ARG A 465 -9.75 -16.38 19.28
N VAL A 466 -10.23 -15.18 18.95
CA VAL A 466 -9.39 -14.05 18.55
C VAL A 466 -9.69 -12.81 19.39
N GLN A 467 -8.65 -12.07 19.78
CA GLN A 467 -8.80 -10.76 20.42
C GLN A 467 -9.01 -9.70 19.35
N LEU A 468 -10.21 -9.12 19.31
CA LEU A 468 -10.58 -8.06 18.38
C LEU A 468 -10.15 -6.69 18.88
N LEU A 469 -10.22 -6.46 20.19
CA LEU A 469 -9.80 -5.24 20.86
C LEU A 469 -9.06 -5.60 22.15
N SER A 470 -7.84 -5.07 22.28
CA SER A 470 -7.05 -5.10 23.52
C SER A 470 -7.27 -3.83 24.33
N THR A 471 -6.97 -3.88 25.63
CA THR A 471 -6.98 -2.66 26.46
C THR A 471 -6.06 -1.60 25.88
N ARG A 472 -6.49 -0.34 25.98
CA ARG A 472 -5.74 0.84 25.52
C ARG A 472 -5.71 1.85 26.65
N ALA A 473 -4.72 1.73 27.53
CA ALA A 473 -4.65 2.48 28.79
C ALA A 473 -4.73 4.01 28.61
N LYS A 474 -4.31 4.53 27.45
CA LYS A 474 -4.34 5.96 27.12
C LYS A 474 -5.71 6.44 26.65
N ASP A 475 -6.60 5.56 26.21
CA ASP A 475 -7.95 5.88 25.72
C ASP A 475 -8.91 6.10 26.89
N MET A 476 -9.01 7.36 27.33
CA MET A 476 -9.93 7.80 28.39
C MET A 476 -11.29 8.25 27.84
N SER A 477 -11.61 7.96 26.57
CA SER A 477 -12.82 8.48 25.94
C SER A 477 -14.09 7.85 26.52
N SER A 478 -15.11 8.67 26.75
CA SER A 478 -16.47 8.23 27.09
C SER A 478 -17.40 8.06 25.87
N ASN A 479 -16.87 8.29 24.65
CA ASN A 479 -17.66 8.19 23.42
C ASN A 479 -18.02 6.74 23.06
N GLY A 480 -17.34 5.76 23.66
CA GLY A 480 -17.55 4.35 23.37
C GLY A 480 -17.35 4.01 21.89
N PHE A 481 -18.08 3.01 21.42
CA PHE A 481 -18.12 2.60 20.01
C PHE A 481 -19.53 2.78 19.46
N VAL A 482 -19.64 3.35 18.27
CA VAL A 482 -20.91 3.58 17.57
C VAL A 482 -20.78 2.99 16.17
N ASN A 483 -21.50 1.90 15.89
CA ASN A 483 -21.44 1.16 14.64
C ASN A 483 -20.01 0.89 14.15
N TRP A 484 -19.12 0.54 15.08
CA TRP A 484 -17.70 0.37 14.76
C TRP A 484 -17.40 -1.08 14.37
N PRO A 485 -16.90 -1.35 13.14
CA PRO A 485 -16.50 -2.69 12.74
C PRO A 485 -15.15 -3.07 13.35
N LEU A 486 -15.12 -4.16 14.11
CA LEU A 486 -13.90 -4.82 14.53
C LEU A 486 -13.66 -6.03 13.63
N THR A 487 -12.70 -5.90 12.72
CA THR A 487 -12.44 -6.90 11.67
C THR A 487 -11.49 -8.00 12.14
N SER A 488 -11.70 -9.23 11.66
CA SER A 488 -10.79 -10.35 11.80
C SER A 488 -10.64 -11.14 10.50
N VAL A 489 -9.40 -11.60 10.27
CA VAL A 489 -9.06 -12.59 9.23
C VAL A 489 -8.68 -13.96 9.83
N ALA A 490 -8.68 -14.11 11.16
CA ALA A 490 -8.17 -15.31 11.84
C ALA A 490 -8.94 -16.60 11.50
N THR A 491 -10.22 -16.46 11.14
CA THR A 491 -11.13 -17.55 10.79
C THR A 491 -11.17 -17.83 9.29
N TRP A 492 -10.18 -17.35 8.52
CA TRP A 492 -10.12 -17.62 7.08
C TRP A 492 -10.22 -19.12 6.77
N GLY A 493 -11.07 -19.47 5.80
CA GLY A 493 -11.36 -20.83 5.37
C GLY A 493 -12.35 -21.61 6.24
N GLU A 494 -12.73 -21.09 7.40
CA GLU A 494 -13.68 -21.75 8.31
C GLU A 494 -15.12 -21.74 7.79
N ASN A 495 -15.98 -22.61 8.34
CA ASN A 495 -17.41 -22.56 8.09
C ASN A 495 -18.08 -21.50 8.98
N SER A 496 -18.99 -20.71 8.41
CA SER A 496 -19.66 -19.64 9.14
C SER A 496 -20.81 -20.09 10.03
N ASN A 497 -21.43 -21.23 9.77
CA ASN A 497 -22.63 -21.67 10.48
C ASN A 497 -22.29 -22.28 11.85
N GLY A 498 -23.18 -22.02 12.80
CA GLY A 498 -23.10 -22.45 14.19
C GLY A 498 -23.04 -21.29 15.16
N LEU A 499 -22.64 -21.61 16.40
CA LEU A 499 -22.62 -20.69 17.51
C LEU A 499 -21.32 -19.89 17.55
N TRP A 500 -21.43 -18.58 17.31
CA TRP A 500 -20.39 -17.60 17.62
C TRP A 500 -20.56 -17.07 19.03
N ARG A 501 -19.45 -16.75 19.71
CA ARG A 501 -19.46 -16.15 21.05
C ARG A 501 -18.66 -14.87 21.05
N VAL A 502 -19.31 -13.76 21.39
CA VAL A 502 -18.66 -12.46 21.64
C VAL A 502 -18.46 -12.33 23.15
N VAL A 503 -17.26 -11.94 23.57
CA VAL A 503 -16.96 -11.64 24.97
C VAL A 503 -16.51 -10.20 25.07
N ILE A 504 -17.21 -9.39 25.86
CA ILE A 504 -16.86 -8.00 26.18
C ILE A 504 -16.62 -7.92 27.68
N GLN A 505 -15.48 -7.37 28.08
CA GLN A 505 -15.05 -7.38 29.48
C GLN A 505 -14.26 -6.11 29.84
N ASP A 506 -14.25 -5.80 31.13
CA ASP A 506 -13.40 -4.78 31.75
C ASP A 506 -12.73 -5.38 32.98
N HIS A 507 -11.42 -5.63 32.91
CA HIS A 507 -10.62 -6.20 34.02
C HIS A 507 -9.90 -5.14 34.87
N THR A 508 -10.26 -3.86 34.72
CA THR A 508 -9.69 -2.80 35.55
C THR A 508 -10.30 -2.79 36.95
N ASP A 509 -9.52 -2.42 37.96
CA ASP A 509 -10.01 -2.20 39.34
C ASP A 509 -10.62 -0.80 39.51
N GLU A 510 -11.15 -0.22 38.43
CA GLU A 510 -11.72 1.13 38.41
C GLU A 510 -13.23 1.11 38.67
N GLN A 511 -13.87 2.28 38.62
CA GLN A 511 -15.33 2.41 38.72
C GLN A 511 -15.91 2.75 37.34
N ASN A 512 -15.63 1.90 36.35
CA ASN A 512 -16.19 2.03 35.02
C ASN A 512 -17.53 1.30 34.91
N SER A 513 -18.40 1.86 34.07
CA SER A 513 -19.70 1.28 33.78
C SER A 513 -20.24 1.77 32.45
N GLY A 514 -21.14 0.98 31.88
CA GLY A 514 -21.82 1.31 30.65
C GLY A 514 -22.79 0.23 30.19
N GLU A 515 -23.10 0.28 28.90
CA GLU A 515 -24.13 -0.54 28.28
C GLU A 515 -23.70 -0.96 26.86
N ILE A 516 -23.88 -2.24 26.58
CA ILE A 516 -23.71 -2.86 25.28
C ILE A 516 -25.05 -2.75 24.54
N GLY A 517 -25.03 -2.03 23.42
CA GLY A 517 -26.16 -1.92 22.51
C GLY A 517 -26.19 -3.05 21.47
N PRO A 518 -26.95 -2.87 20.37
CA PRO A 518 -27.04 -3.85 19.30
C PRO A 518 -25.68 -4.18 18.69
N ILE A 519 -25.44 -5.47 18.47
CA ILE A 519 -24.24 -6.00 17.83
C ILE A 519 -24.65 -6.79 16.60
N SER A 520 -23.88 -6.66 15.52
CA SER A 520 -24.05 -7.50 14.33
C SER A 520 -22.72 -8.12 13.93
N ILE A 521 -22.76 -9.37 13.46
CA ILE A 521 -21.63 -10.02 12.80
C ILE A 521 -21.86 -10.00 11.29
N ILE A 522 -20.87 -9.53 10.54
CA ILE A 522 -20.85 -9.57 9.08
C ILE A 522 -19.79 -10.58 8.65
N VAL A 523 -20.20 -11.59 7.90
CA VAL A 523 -19.31 -12.63 7.39
C VAL A 523 -19.17 -12.47 5.88
N HIS A 524 -17.95 -12.51 5.39
CA HIS A 524 -17.57 -12.40 3.99
C HIS A 524 -16.89 -13.71 3.58
N GLY A 525 -17.20 -14.23 2.40
CA GLY A 525 -16.52 -15.44 1.93
C GLY A 525 -17.19 -16.08 0.74
N THR A 526 -16.93 -17.38 0.54
CA THR A 526 -17.49 -18.15 -0.56
C THR A 526 -18.41 -19.26 -0.10
N ARG A 527 -19.41 -19.56 -0.92
CA ARG A 527 -20.25 -20.75 -0.77
C ARG A 527 -19.49 -22.01 -1.17
N ASP A 528 -18.83 -21.94 -2.33
CA ASP A 528 -18.07 -23.04 -2.89
C ASP A 528 -16.63 -23.05 -2.41
N ARG A 529 -16.02 -24.24 -2.34
CA ARG A 529 -14.64 -24.42 -1.91
C ARG A 529 -13.66 -23.81 -2.92
N PRO A 530 -12.80 -22.86 -2.51
CA PRO A 530 -11.70 -22.37 -3.34
C PRO A 530 -10.79 -23.51 -3.82
N ALA A 531 -10.27 -23.43 -5.04
CA ALA A 531 -9.52 -24.52 -5.67
C ALA A 531 -8.27 -24.93 -4.89
N HIS A 532 -7.52 -23.95 -4.37
CA HIS A 532 -6.30 -24.18 -3.59
C HIS A 532 -6.55 -24.96 -2.28
N MET A 533 -7.77 -24.92 -1.74
CA MET A 533 -8.16 -25.67 -0.53
C MET A 533 -8.62 -27.11 -0.82
N ARG A 534 -8.73 -27.52 -2.09
CA ARG A 534 -9.25 -28.86 -2.45
C ARG A 534 -8.25 -29.98 -2.18
N GLN A 535 -6.95 -29.68 -2.16
CA GLN A 535 -5.87 -30.65 -1.97
C GLN A 535 -5.62 -30.99 -0.49
N GLY A 536 -6.48 -30.49 0.41
CA GLY A 536 -6.37 -30.70 1.86
C GLY A 536 -5.92 -29.43 2.60
N PRO A 537 -5.67 -29.53 3.91
CA PRO A 537 -5.18 -28.41 4.70
C PRO A 537 -3.82 -27.95 4.20
N ARG A 538 -3.50 -26.68 4.41
CA ARG A 538 -2.18 -26.14 4.11
C ARG A 538 -1.12 -26.94 4.85
N LYS A 539 -0.09 -27.38 4.13
CA LYS A 539 1.07 -28.05 4.73
C LYS A 539 2.15 -27.02 5.03
N TYR A 540 2.44 -26.82 6.30
CA TYR A 540 3.61 -26.06 6.72
C TYR A 540 4.83 -26.98 6.65
N THR A 541 5.68 -26.76 5.65
CA THR A 541 6.94 -27.50 5.55
C THR A 541 7.95 -26.91 6.53
N ASN A 542 8.72 -27.77 7.21
CA ASN A 542 9.92 -27.32 7.90
C ASN A 542 10.91 -26.93 6.82
N TYR A 543 10.97 -25.62 6.53
CA TYR A 543 11.89 -24.91 5.62
C TYR A 543 13.04 -25.80 5.11
N ASN A 544 12.80 -26.57 4.05
CA ASN A 544 13.86 -27.08 3.22
C ASN A 544 13.70 -26.46 1.85
N TYR A 545 14.45 -25.39 1.63
CA TYR A 545 14.57 -24.69 0.37
C TYR A 545 14.90 -25.62 -0.80
N GLN A 546 15.42 -26.82 -0.52
CA GLN A 546 15.65 -27.84 -1.52
C GLN A 546 14.39 -28.09 -2.36
N GLU A 547 13.17 -28.21 -1.83
CA GLU A 547 11.99 -28.48 -2.68
C GLU A 547 11.61 -27.32 -3.63
N VAL A 548 11.81 -26.07 -3.19
CA VAL A 548 11.53 -24.88 -3.99
C VAL A 548 12.62 -24.68 -5.04
N PHE A 549 13.89 -24.85 -4.65
CA PHE A 549 14.99 -24.86 -5.61
C PHE A 549 14.97 -26.09 -6.51
N ASP A 550 14.51 -27.25 -6.08
CA ASP A 550 14.39 -28.48 -6.89
C ASP A 550 13.22 -28.34 -7.88
N TYR A 551 12.13 -27.65 -7.49
CA TYR A 551 11.10 -27.21 -8.43
C TYR A 551 11.70 -26.24 -9.47
N PHE A 552 12.48 -25.24 -9.03
CA PHE A 552 13.07 -24.26 -9.95
C PHE A 552 14.20 -24.83 -10.82
N ASP A 553 15.05 -25.69 -10.26
CA ASP A 553 16.09 -26.43 -10.96
C ASP A 553 15.42 -27.40 -11.94
N GLY A 554 14.32 -28.07 -11.55
CA GLY A 554 13.53 -28.93 -12.45
C GLY A 554 12.80 -28.19 -13.58
N VAL A 555 12.40 -26.93 -13.37
CA VAL A 555 11.84 -26.05 -14.41
C VAL A 555 12.93 -25.51 -15.34
N LEU A 556 14.13 -25.25 -14.81
CA LEU A 556 15.28 -24.75 -15.58
C LEU A 556 16.05 -25.86 -16.30
N ASP A 557 16.01 -27.11 -15.80
CA ASP A 557 16.72 -28.28 -16.35
C ASP A 557 15.88 -29.11 -17.34
N ASN A 558 14.62 -28.76 -17.60
CA ASN A 558 13.77 -29.48 -18.56
C ASN A 558 13.55 -28.66 -19.86
N PRO A 559 14.42 -28.79 -20.88
CA PRO A 559 14.25 -28.11 -22.16
C PRO A 559 13.15 -28.70 -23.06
N ASN A 560 12.39 -29.71 -22.60
CA ASN A 560 11.36 -30.38 -23.39
C ASN A 560 9.97 -30.28 -22.73
N THR A 561 9.38 -29.09 -22.82
CA THR A 561 7.93 -29.01 -23.03
C THR A 561 7.72 -28.28 -24.34
N ASP A 562 7.36 -29.05 -25.37
CA ASP A 562 6.83 -28.56 -26.62
C ASP A 562 5.56 -27.75 -26.33
N ASP A 563 5.68 -26.43 -26.15
CA ASP A 563 4.56 -25.53 -26.44
C ASP A 563 4.84 -24.86 -27.79
N ASN A 564 4.14 -25.38 -28.79
CA ASN A 564 4.27 -25.05 -30.19
C ASN A 564 3.50 -23.75 -30.48
N SER A 565 3.89 -22.64 -29.85
CA SER A 565 3.58 -21.30 -30.30
C SER A 565 4.89 -20.57 -30.60
N GLN A 566 5.23 -20.51 -31.89
CA GLN A 566 6.37 -19.76 -32.39
C GLN A 566 6.23 -18.27 -32.02
N ALA A 567 6.83 -17.86 -30.92
CA ALA A 567 7.41 -16.54 -30.80
C ALA A 567 8.82 -16.64 -31.39
N ASN A 568 8.95 -16.24 -32.66
CA ASN A 568 10.26 -16.05 -33.27
C ASN A 568 11.08 -15.11 -32.38
N ALA A 569 12.15 -15.62 -31.80
CA ALA A 569 13.20 -14.79 -31.23
C ALA A 569 13.72 -13.87 -32.35
N PRO A 570 13.84 -12.56 -32.15
CA PRO A 570 14.63 -11.75 -33.06
C PRO A 570 16.09 -12.20 -32.89
N GLU A 571 16.67 -12.67 -33.99
CA GLU A 571 18.11 -12.90 -34.12
C GLU A 571 18.89 -11.65 -33.67
N GLU A 572 20.06 -11.86 -33.08
CA GLU A 572 21.03 -10.81 -32.77
C GLU A 572 21.29 -9.97 -34.02
N HIS A 573 20.75 -8.75 -34.06
CA HIS A 573 21.16 -7.79 -35.07
C HIS A 573 22.53 -7.23 -34.67
N SER A 574 23.55 -7.69 -35.41
CA SER A 574 24.83 -7.02 -35.54
C SER A 574 24.62 -5.54 -35.91
N THR A 575 25.35 -4.66 -35.27
CA THR A 575 25.46 -3.24 -35.63
C THR A 575 25.96 -3.11 -37.07
N GLU A 576 25.07 -2.77 -38.00
CA GLU A 576 25.47 -2.20 -39.30
C GLU A 576 25.50 -0.68 -39.16
N ASP A 577 26.65 -0.10 -39.45
CA ASP A 577 26.86 1.34 -39.56
C ASP A 577 25.95 1.93 -40.65
N VAL A 578 25.08 2.87 -40.29
CA VAL A 578 24.24 3.59 -41.24
C VAL A 578 25.12 4.53 -42.07
N ASN A 579 25.19 4.26 -43.39
CA ASN A 579 25.86 5.12 -44.35
C ASN A 579 25.03 6.38 -44.61
N VAL A 580 25.54 7.54 -44.19
CA VAL A 580 24.89 8.87 -44.26
C VAL A 580 24.53 9.28 -45.69
N ASN A 581 25.07 8.61 -46.71
CA ASN A 581 24.80 8.91 -48.12
C ASN A 581 23.46 8.36 -48.65
N ASP A 582 22.75 7.53 -47.88
CA ASP A 582 21.43 6.98 -48.25
C ASP A 582 20.25 7.72 -47.60
N ILE A 583 20.51 8.83 -46.91
CA ILE A 583 19.46 9.68 -46.34
C ILE A 583 18.88 10.56 -47.44
N ASP A 584 17.55 10.53 -47.57
CA ASP A 584 16.79 11.36 -48.49
C ASP A 584 17.24 12.84 -48.40
N PRO A 585 17.75 13.45 -49.49
CA PRO A 585 18.26 14.81 -49.47
C PRO A 585 17.20 15.85 -49.11
N THR A 586 15.91 15.53 -49.25
CA THR A 586 14.83 16.39 -48.77
C THR A 586 14.74 16.42 -47.24
N ILE A 587 15.02 15.30 -46.56
CA ILE A 587 15.05 15.22 -45.09
C ILE A 587 16.28 15.95 -44.54
N LEU A 588 17.44 15.81 -45.21
CA LEU A 588 18.66 16.52 -44.81
C LEU A 588 18.50 18.05 -44.93
N ALA A 589 17.84 18.52 -45.99
CA ALA A 589 17.55 19.94 -46.20
C ALA A 589 16.57 20.51 -45.16
N GLU A 590 15.61 19.70 -44.68
CA GLU A 590 14.63 20.10 -43.67
C GLU A 590 15.25 20.17 -42.28
N VAL A 591 16.17 19.24 -41.97
CA VAL A 591 16.98 19.27 -40.76
C VAL A 591 17.96 20.45 -40.77
N GLU A 592 18.62 20.76 -41.88
CA GLU A 592 19.49 21.94 -41.99
C GLU A 592 18.72 23.26 -41.87
N LYS A 593 17.50 23.33 -42.41
CA LYS A 593 16.63 24.51 -42.29
C LYS A 593 16.20 24.76 -40.85
N GLU A 594 15.94 23.69 -40.11
CA GLU A 594 15.55 23.79 -38.70
C GLU A 594 16.76 24.10 -37.79
N LEU A 595 17.94 23.55 -38.11
CA LEU A 595 19.19 23.91 -37.44
C LEU A 595 19.59 25.37 -37.71
N GLN A 596 19.39 25.89 -38.93
CA GLN A 596 19.61 27.31 -39.24
C GLN A 596 18.61 28.23 -38.53
N ARG A 597 17.36 27.80 -38.36
CA ARG A 597 16.33 28.52 -37.59
C ARG A 597 16.70 28.59 -36.10
N ILE A 598 17.17 27.49 -35.54
CA ILE A 598 17.67 27.40 -34.16
C ILE A 598 18.91 28.28 -33.97
N HIS A 599 19.81 28.32 -34.95
CA HIS A 599 21.02 29.14 -34.89
C HIS A 599 20.72 30.65 -35.05
N HIS A 600 19.75 31.04 -35.89
CA HIS A 600 19.31 32.45 -36.00
C HIS A 600 18.58 32.95 -34.75
N GLY A 601 17.90 32.06 -34.01
CA GLY A 601 17.28 32.39 -32.71
C GLY A 601 18.29 32.64 -31.59
N MET A 602 19.48 32.04 -31.64
CA MET A 602 20.52 32.22 -30.62
C MET A 602 21.41 33.45 -30.84
N VAL A 603 21.48 34.00 -32.06
CA VAL A 603 22.34 35.15 -32.38
C VAL A 603 21.65 36.51 -32.12
N TYR A 604 20.31 36.56 -32.03
CA TYR A 604 19.58 37.82 -31.78
C TYR A 604 19.47 38.25 -30.29
N ASN A 605 19.97 37.44 -29.34
CA ASN A 605 19.94 37.76 -27.91
C ASN A 605 21.30 38.12 -27.30
N ARG A 606 22.29 38.49 -28.12
CA ARG A 606 23.52 39.15 -27.63
C ARG A 606 23.79 40.43 -28.41
N SER A 607 23.41 41.56 -27.82
CA SER A 607 24.03 42.87 -28.06
C SER A 607 23.86 43.78 -26.82
N PRO A 608 24.79 44.72 -26.57
CA PRO A 608 25.22 45.09 -25.21
C PRO A 608 24.77 46.51 -24.77
N GLY A 609 24.71 46.70 -23.45
CA GLY A 609 24.58 47.99 -22.76
C GLY A 609 23.92 47.76 -21.39
N LEU A 610 24.56 47.96 -20.24
CA LEU A 610 25.64 48.87 -19.85
C LEU A 610 26.80 48.15 -19.16
#